data_AF-A0A7C2W678-F1
#
_entry.id   AF-A0A7C2W678-F1
#
_cell.length_a   1.000
_cell.length_b   1.000
_cell.length_c   1.000
_cell.angle_alpha   90.00
_cell.angle_beta   90.00
_cell.angle_gamma   90.00
#
_symmetry.space_group_name_H-M   'P 1'
#
loop_
_entity.id
_entity.type
_entity.pdbx_description
1 polymer ?
#
loop_
_entity_poly.entity_id
_entity_poly.type
_entity_poly.pdbx_seq_one_letter_code
_entity_poly.pdbx_strand_id
1 'polypeptide(L)'
;MRRMTDLLRAGKKTKREGVEATEVEEKPATEKAEEAKAPSRFHSALNLIREACSRDEIVPELWRRITAAAEAVLEDVLISPETAMDFILNATIEAESYVHIHMLNLSILSSLIWKELGGGEVATVCAIGMIHDIGIFDLPWDLIHGGPISDPDSRRSIEEHPRHTLRRLEPLKGTIPDEMIKAVYQEHERIDGSGYPEGMGGEEITPLGKIIQVADLFEAITHPRPYREKHMEPFEAMCHIVREVKEGRLDREVVKRFIDLVSMYPVGSFVELSDGRIGKVISATKGAPFRPRVAVEGKTEIIDLMERPDLYIRRQTSTPAL
;
A
#
# COMPACT_ATOMS: atom_id res chain seq x y z
N MET A 1 48.02 -40.90 27.04
CA MET A 1 48.69 -41.49 25.85
C MET A 1 47.90 -42.69 25.37
N ARG A 2 47.68 -42.78 24.06
CA ARG A 2 46.68 -43.59 23.33
C ARG A 2 46.58 -45.08 23.73
N ARG A 3 45.33 -45.55 23.91
CA ARG A 3 44.77 -46.92 23.78
C ARG A 3 43.34 -46.71 23.27
N MET A 4 42.74 -47.40 22.29
CA MET A 4 42.51 -48.84 22.07
C MET A 4 41.86 -48.93 20.66
N THR A 5 42.31 -49.75 19.68
CA THR A 5 41.83 -51.11 19.34
C THR A 5 40.31 -51.29 19.51
N ASP A 6 39.51 -51.89 18.63
CA ASP A 6 39.58 -52.57 17.33
C ASP A 6 38.10 -52.81 16.97
N LEU A 7 37.77 -52.97 15.68
CA LEU A 7 36.90 -54.06 15.17
C LEU A 7 36.52 -53.81 13.70
N LEU A 8 37.41 -54.27 12.82
CA LEU A 8 37.09 -54.65 11.45
C LEU A 8 36.64 -56.12 11.45
N ARG A 9 35.50 -56.43 10.85
CA ARG A 9 35.24 -57.76 10.27
C ARG A 9 34.51 -57.68 8.94
N ALA A 10 35.25 -58.15 7.94
CA ALA A 10 34.83 -58.99 6.82
C ALA A 10 33.90 -58.40 5.76
N GLY A 11 34.51 -58.06 4.62
CA GLY A 11 33.80 -57.95 3.36
C GLY A 11 33.32 -59.30 2.81
N LYS A 12 32.21 -59.25 2.08
CA LYS A 12 31.89 -60.19 1.00
C LYS A 12 31.44 -59.38 -0.21
N LYS A 13 32.25 -59.43 -1.27
CA LYS A 13 31.90 -59.02 -2.63
C LYS A 13 30.82 -59.96 -3.17
N THR A 14 29.74 -59.40 -3.71
CA THR A 14 28.92 -60.05 -4.74
C THR A 14 28.62 -59.02 -5.83
N LYS A 15 29.01 -59.37 -7.07
CA LYS A 15 28.70 -58.63 -8.31
C LYS A 15 27.30 -59.04 -8.79
N ARG A 16 26.46 -58.06 -9.12
CA ARG A 16 25.36 -58.09 -10.10
C ARG A 16 25.24 -56.64 -10.61
N GLU A 17 25.68 -56.37 -11.83
CA GLU A 17 24.88 -56.32 -13.07
C GLU A 17 23.89 -55.15 -13.10
N GLY A 18 23.93 -54.42 -14.21
CA GLY A 18 23.65 -53.00 -14.28
C GLY A 18 22.17 -52.62 -14.39
N VAL A 19 21.92 -51.36 -14.05
CA VAL A 19 20.87 -50.52 -14.63
C VAL A 19 21.46 -49.11 -14.67
N GLU A 20 21.43 -48.49 -15.86
CA GLU A 20 21.79 -47.09 -16.10
C GLU A 20 20.98 -46.18 -15.16
N ALA A 21 21.66 -45.45 -14.28
CA ALA A 21 21.08 -44.31 -13.61
C ALA A 21 21.05 -43.16 -14.62
N THR A 22 19.89 -42.93 -15.21
CA THR A 22 19.58 -41.67 -15.87
C THR A 22 19.46 -40.61 -14.77
N GLU A 23 20.47 -39.75 -14.66
CA GLU A 23 20.39 -38.50 -13.91
C GLU A 23 19.32 -37.63 -14.57
N VAL A 24 18.10 -37.66 -14.02
CA VAL A 24 17.10 -36.63 -14.29
C VAL A 24 17.49 -35.45 -13.41
N GLU A 25 18.15 -34.46 -14.01
CA GLU A 25 18.25 -33.12 -13.44
C GLU A 25 16.83 -32.58 -13.20
N GLU A 26 16.36 -32.67 -11.95
CA GLU A 26 15.26 -31.84 -11.49
C GLU A 26 15.75 -30.40 -11.42
N LYS A 27 15.49 -29.65 -12.49
CA LYS A 27 15.48 -28.18 -12.43
C LYS A 27 14.27 -27.76 -11.59
N PRO A 28 14.43 -26.97 -10.51
CA PRO A 28 13.28 -26.30 -9.92
C PRO A 28 12.82 -25.23 -10.93
N ALA A 29 11.65 -25.45 -11.51
CA ALA A 29 10.92 -24.43 -12.25
C ALA A 29 10.39 -23.42 -11.23
N THR A 30 11.21 -22.42 -10.88
CA THR A 30 10.69 -21.16 -10.36
C THR A 30 10.05 -20.43 -11.54
N GLU A 31 8.75 -20.62 -11.73
CA GLU A 31 7.95 -19.64 -12.47
C GLU A 31 8.08 -18.31 -11.72
N LYS A 32 8.90 -17.42 -12.26
CA LYS A 32 8.92 -16.02 -11.83
C LYS A 32 7.55 -15.46 -12.17
N ALA A 33 6.76 -15.12 -11.15
CA ALA A 33 5.67 -14.18 -11.31
C ALA A 33 6.24 -12.97 -12.07
N GLU A 34 5.63 -12.58 -13.19
CA GLU A 34 5.99 -11.34 -13.87
C GLU A 34 5.76 -10.20 -12.88
N GLU A 35 6.86 -9.65 -12.35
CA GLU A 35 6.83 -8.45 -11.52
C GLU A 35 6.12 -7.34 -12.31
N ALA A 36 5.03 -6.82 -11.75
CA ALA A 36 4.35 -5.66 -12.30
C ALA A 36 5.30 -4.46 -12.24
N LYS A 37 6.00 -4.18 -13.33
CA LYS A 37 6.82 -2.97 -13.44
C LYS A 37 5.91 -1.75 -13.29
N ALA A 38 6.30 -0.82 -12.42
CA ALA A 38 5.61 0.45 -12.28
C ALA A 38 5.43 1.12 -13.66
N PRO A 39 4.24 1.68 -13.97
CA PRO A 39 4.07 2.50 -15.15
C PRO A 39 5.16 3.59 -15.21
N SER A 40 5.65 3.94 -16.40
CA SER A 40 6.79 4.88 -16.55
C SER A 40 6.55 6.24 -15.86
N ARG A 41 5.30 6.68 -15.81
CA ARG A 41 4.86 7.88 -15.11
C ARG A 41 4.93 7.73 -13.58
N PHE A 42 4.65 6.55 -13.03
CA PHE A 42 4.75 6.25 -11.59
C PHE A 42 6.21 6.25 -11.14
N HIS A 43 7.11 5.68 -11.95
CA HIS A 43 8.54 5.74 -11.68
C HIS A 43 9.08 7.18 -11.73
N SER A 44 8.61 7.99 -12.69
CA SER A 44 8.98 9.41 -12.76
C SER A 44 8.50 10.20 -11.54
N ALA A 45 7.28 9.92 -11.09
CA ALA A 45 6.72 10.43 -9.84
C ALA A 45 7.58 10.07 -8.63
N LEU A 46 7.94 8.79 -8.47
CA LEU A 46 8.78 8.32 -7.36
C LEU A 46 10.15 9.00 -7.34
N ASN A 47 10.74 9.29 -8.50
CA ASN A 47 12.00 10.03 -8.58
C ASN A 47 11.87 11.48 -8.09
N LEU A 48 10.73 12.14 -8.35
CA LEU A 48 10.46 13.47 -7.82
C LEU A 48 10.18 13.46 -6.32
N ILE A 49 9.48 12.44 -5.82
CA ILE A 49 9.26 12.23 -4.38
C ILE A 49 10.63 12.09 -3.68
N ARG A 50 11.53 11.24 -4.21
CA ARG A 50 12.89 11.09 -3.68
C ARG A 50 13.67 12.40 -3.68
N GLU A 51 13.59 13.15 -4.79
CA GLU A 51 14.22 14.46 -4.87
C GLU A 51 13.67 15.38 -3.79
N ALA A 52 12.35 15.47 -3.61
CA ALA A 52 11.70 16.26 -2.58
C ALA A 52 12.16 15.87 -1.17
N CYS A 53 12.17 14.58 -0.85
CA CYS A 53 12.60 14.08 0.46
C CYS A 53 14.06 14.44 0.78
N SER A 54 14.92 14.56 -0.24
CA SER A 54 16.33 14.94 -0.10
C SER A 54 16.60 16.44 0.08
N ARG A 55 15.57 17.31 -0.03
CA ARG A 55 15.72 18.77 0.07
C ARG A 55 15.15 19.31 1.36
N ASP A 56 15.92 20.15 2.06
CA ASP A 56 15.46 20.85 3.27
C ASP A 56 14.15 21.64 3.07
N GLU A 57 13.94 22.15 1.85
CA GLU A 57 12.77 22.93 1.48
C GLU A 57 12.28 22.59 0.07
N ILE A 58 10.97 22.64 -0.14
CA ILE A 58 10.36 22.50 -1.46
C ILE A 58 10.21 23.88 -2.08
N VAL A 59 11.06 24.14 -3.08
CA VAL A 59 11.02 25.40 -3.83
C VAL A 59 9.95 25.38 -4.94
N PRO A 60 9.43 26.54 -5.38
CA PRO A 60 8.36 26.62 -6.39
C PRO A 60 8.64 25.85 -7.70
N GLU A 61 9.90 25.79 -8.13
CA GLU A 61 10.27 25.05 -9.35
C GLU A 61 10.14 23.53 -9.19
N LEU A 62 10.50 22.99 -8.02
CA LEU A 62 10.31 21.58 -7.72
C LEU A 62 8.81 21.26 -7.58
N TRP A 63 8.06 22.12 -6.90
CA TRP A 63 6.61 22.02 -6.79
C TRP A 63 5.90 21.94 -8.15
N ARG A 64 6.30 22.79 -9.11
CA ARG A 64 5.77 22.77 -10.49
C ARG A 64 6.00 21.41 -11.17
N ARG A 65 7.18 20.82 -10.99
CA ARG A 65 7.52 19.50 -11.55
C ARG A 65 6.72 18.38 -10.88
N ILE A 66 6.53 18.44 -9.56
CA ILE A 66 5.70 17.49 -8.81
C ILE A 66 4.25 17.58 -9.29
N THR A 67 3.71 18.79 -9.45
CA THR A 67 2.34 18.99 -9.95
C THR A 67 2.14 18.41 -11.35
N ALA A 68 3.06 18.67 -12.27
CA ALA A 68 2.99 18.09 -13.62
C ALA A 68 3.09 16.54 -13.61
N ALA A 69 3.89 15.97 -12.72
CA ALA A 69 3.96 14.51 -12.55
C ALA A 69 2.67 13.94 -11.93
N ALA A 70 2.08 14.64 -10.97
CA ALA A 70 0.82 14.28 -10.35
C ALA A 70 -0.33 14.27 -11.37
N GLU A 71 -0.39 15.27 -12.27
CA GLU A 71 -1.30 15.31 -13.40
C GLU A 71 -1.14 14.08 -14.31
N ALA A 72 0.11 13.77 -14.70
CA ALA A 72 0.39 12.63 -15.56
C ALA A 72 0.05 11.28 -14.90
N VAL A 73 0.30 11.12 -13.60
CA VAL A 73 -0.10 9.94 -12.83
C VAL A 73 -1.62 9.83 -12.81
N LEU A 74 -2.34 10.92 -12.54
CA LEU A 74 -3.81 10.92 -12.53
C LEU A 74 -4.40 10.60 -13.89
N GLU A 75 -3.82 11.07 -14.99
CA GLU A 75 -4.26 10.66 -16.33
C GLU A 75 -4.22 9.12 -16.48
N ASP A 76 -3.11 8.47 -16.11
CA ASP A 76 -2.98 7.02 -16.19
C ASP A 76 -3.99 6.31 -15.28
N VAL A 77 -4.11 6.79 -14.03
CA VAL A 77 -5.03 6.22 -13.04
C VAL A 77 -6.48 6.35 -13.51
N LEU A 78 -6.86 7.47 -14.11
CA LEU A 78 -8.23 7.68 -14.59
C LEU A 78 -8.54 6.88 -15.87
N ILE A 79 -7.53 6.58 -16.68
CA ILE A 79 -7.66 5.70 -17.84
C ILE A 79 -7.76 4.23 -17.41
N SER A 80 -6.97 3.82 -16.41
CA SER A 80 -6.87 2.43 -15.95
C SER A 80 -6.88 2.31 -14.41
N PRO A 81 -8.01 2.60 -13.74
CA PRO A 81 -8.07 2.60 -12.27
C PRO A 81 -7.82 1.22 -11.67
N GLU A 82 -8.24 0.15 -12.36
CA GLU A 82 -7.95 -1.23 -11.99
C GLU A 82 -6.45 -1.51 -11.95
N THR A 83 -5.70 -1.06 -12.96
CA THR A 83 -4.24 -1.22 -13.04
C THR A 83 -3.54 -0.45 -11.92
N ALA A 84 -4.02 0.77 -11.62
CA ALA A 84 -3.46 1.56 -10.52
C ALA A 84 -3.69 0.90 -9.16
N MET A 85 -4.89 0.37 -8.92
CA MET A 85 -5.20 -0.35 -7.68
C MET A 85 -4.42 -1.66 -7.57
N ASP A 86 -4.28 -2.41 -8.66
CA ASP A 86 -3.45 -3.61 -8.70
C ASP A 86 -1.99 -3.29 -8.39
N PHE A 87 -1.45 -2.19 -8.94
CA PHE A 87 -0.12 -1.70 -8.64
C PHE A 87 0.03 -1.36 -7.15
N ILE A 88 -0.92 -0.61 -6.58
CA ILE A 88 -0.91 -0.25 -5.15
C ILE A 88 -0.82 -1.53 -4.30
N LEU A 89 -1.62 -2.56 -4.57
CA LEU A 89 -1.63 -3.76 -3.72
C LEU A 89 -0.45 -4.73 -3.96
N ASN A 90 0.03 -4.84 -5.20
CA ASN A 90 0.87 -5.96 -5.61
C ASN A 90 2.28 -5.57 -6.10
N ALA A 91 2.61 -4.27 -6.20
CA ALA A 91 3.96 -3.87 -6.64
C ALA A 91 5.04 -4.29 -5.63
N THR A 92 6.11 -4.93 -6.12
CA THR A 92 7.24 -5.39 -5.31
C THR A 92 8.26 -4.28 -5.06
N ILE A 93 8.78 -4.23 -3.82
CA ILE A 93 9.61 -3.16 -3.28
C ILE A 93 11.11 -3.50 -3.42
N GLU A 94 11.58 -3.78 -4.63
CA GLU A 94 13.01 -4.04 -4.87
C GLU A 94 13.66 -2.91 -5.66
N ALA A 95 13.70 -1.71 -5.05
CA ALA A 95 14.56 -0.57 -5.44
C ALA A 95 14.25 0.72 -4.64
N GLU A 96 13.15 0.76 -3.89
CA GLU A 96 12.50 1.99 -3.47
C GLU A 96 12.24 1.96 -1.96
N SER A 97 12.57 3.01 -1.19
CA SER A 97 12.18 3.03 0.23
C SER A 97 10.66 3.03 0.33
N TYR A 98 10.14 2.15 1.18
CA TYR A 98 8.70 1.92 1.38
C TYR A 98 7.92 3.23 1.66
N VAL A 99 8.58 4.23 2.26
CA VAL A 99 7.99 5.55 2.53
C VAL A 99 7.66 6.30 1.24
N HIS A 100 8.52 6.24 0.22
CA HIS A 100 8.23 6.93 -1.06
C HIS A 100 7.07 6.28 -1.81
N ILE A 101 6.98 4.95 -1.75
CA ILE A 101 5.84 4.19 -2.33
C ILE A 101 4.58 4.54 -1.56
N HIS A 102 4.64 4.58 -0.23
CA HIS A 102 3.53 5.01 0.62
C HIS A 102 3.01 6.40 0.21
N MET A 103 3.89 7.36 0.02
CA MET A 103 3.52 8.71 -0.43
C MET A 103 2.86 8.71 -1.82
N LEU A 104 3.34 7.91 -2.77
CA LEU A 104 2.70 7.77 -4.09
C LEU A 104 1.32 7.09 -3.99
N ASN A 105 1.22 6.01 -3.24
CA ASN A 105 -0.01 5.23 -3.15
C ASN A 105 -1.10 6.02 -2.41
N LEU A 106 -0.74 6.70 -1.32
CA LEU A 106 -1.61 7.64 -0.63
C LEU A 106 -2.07 8.77 -1.55
N SER A 107 -1.18 9.34 -2.37
CA SER A 107 -1.55 10.42 -3.27
C SER A 107 -2.60 10.01 -4.30
N ILE A 108 -2.47 8.80 -4.84
CA ILE A 108 -3.45 8.23 -5.77
C ILE A 108 -4.79 7.99 -5.06
N LEU A 109 -4.77 7.31 -3.91
CA LEU A 109 -5.99 6.97 -3.16
C LEU A 109 -6.76 8.22 -2.72
N SER A 110 -6.08 9.17 -2.07
CA SER A 110 -6.69 10.41 -1.57
C SER A 110 -7.30 11.24 -2.71
N SER A 111 -6.61 11.34 -3.85
CA SER A 111 -7.09 12.09 -5.02
C SER A 111 -8.35 11.48 -5.65
N LEU A 112 -8.42 10.15 -5.72
CA LEU A 112 -9.60 9.47 -6.25
C LEU A 112 -10.82 9.67 -5.35
N ILE A 113 -10.64 9.58 -4.03
CA ILE A 113 -11.71 9.83 -3.05
C ILE A 113 -12.17 11.29 -3.12
N TRP A 114 -11.22 12.23 -3.14
CA TRP A 114 -11.49 13.66 -3.26
C TRP A 114 -12.28 13.99 -4.52
N LYS A 115 -11.89 13.41 -5.66
CA LYS A 115 -12.61 13.56 -6.93
C LYS A 115 -14.04 12.99 -6.86
N GLU A 116 -14.23 11.80 -6.28
CA GLU A 116 -15.56 11.18 -6.15
C GLU A 116 -16.50 12.02 -5.26
N LEU A 117 -15.94 12.72 -4.28
CA LEU A 117 -16.65 13.68 -3.43
C LEU A 117 -16.92 15.04 -4.10
N GLY A 118 -16.50 15.23 -5.36
CA GLY A 118 -16.70 16.46 -6.12
C GLY A 118 -15.71 17.57 -5.78
N GLY A 119 -14.57 17.24 -5.16
CA GLY A 119 -13.50 18.18 -4.86
C GLY A 119 -12.84 18.76 -6.11
N GLY A 120 -12.43 20.02 -6.04
CA GLY A 120 -11.66 20.71 -7.09
C GLY A 120 -10.16 20.43 -7.01
N GLU A 121 -9.37 20.86 -8.00
CA GLU A 121 -7.89 20.81 -7.92
C GLU A 121 -7.31 19.43 -7.59
N VAL A 122 -7.89 18.36 -8.14
CA VAL A 122 -7.51 16.95 -7.88
C VAL A 122 -6.02 16.70 -8.15
N ALA A 123 -5.44 17.34 -9.17
CA ALA A 123 -4.01 17.27 -9.46
C ALA A 123 -3.14 17.86 -8.34
N THR A 124 -3.58 18.97 -7.73
CA THR A 124 -2.92 19.57 -6.58
C THR A 124 -3.01 18.66 -5.36
N VAL A 125 -4.14 18.01 -5.13
CA VAL A 125 -4.30 17.00 -4.06
C VAL A 125 -3.33 15.83 -4.27
N CYS A 126 -3.21 15.33 -5.49
CA CYS A 126 -2.23 14.29 -5.82
C CYS A 126 -0.79 14.78 -5.58
N ALA A 127 -0.46 15.98 -6.03
CA ALA A 127 0.86 16.58 -5.83
C ALA A 127 1.22 16.74 -4.35
N ILE A 128 0.25 17.12 -3.51
CA ILE A 128 0.42 17.24 -2.07
C ILE A 128 0.58 15.87 -1.41
N GLY A 129 -0.23 14.88 -1.79
CA GLY A 129 -0.08 13.51 -1.30
C GLY A 129 1.32 12.95 -1.56
N MET A 130 1.93 13.29 -2.71
CA MET A 130 3.29 12.88 -3.06
C MET A 130 4.36 13.48 -2.12
N ILE A 131 4.03 14.52 -1.36
CA ILE A 131 4.95 15.18 -0.43
C ILE A 131 4.40 15.31 1.00
N HIS A 132 3.32 14.61 1.33
CA HIS A 132 2.62 14.79 2.60
C HIS A 132 3.51 14.44 3.81
N ASP A 133 4.30 13.38 3.69
CA ASP A 133 5.15 12.88 4.76
C ASP A 133 6.63 13.27 4.61
N ILE A 134 6.97 14.35 3.87
CA ILE A 134 8.38 14.74 3.65
C ILE A 134 9.10 15.11 4.95
N GLY A 135 8.37 15.49 5.99
CA GLY A 135 8.91 15.80 7.31
C GLY A 135 9.49 14.60 8.04
N ILE A 136 9.10 13.37 7.68
CA ILE A 136 9.66 12.15 8.30
C ILE A 136 11.16 12.02 8.00
N PHE A 137 11.63 12.57 6.88
CA PHE A 137 13.04 12.52 6.45
C PHE A 137 13.95 13.46 7.25
N ASP A 138 13.40 14.32 8.10
CA ASP A 138 14.17 15.13 9.04
C ASP A 138 14.54 14.34 10.31
N LEU A 139 14.03 13.10 10.44
CA LEU A 139 14.30 12.21 11.56
C LEU A 139 15.50 11.27 11.28
N PRO A 140 16.20 10.80 12.33
CA PRO A 140 17.24 9.78 12.20
C PRO A 140 16.76 8.52 11.45
N TRP A 141 17.64 7.96 10.60
CA TRP A 141 17.32 6.79 9.78
C TRP A 141 16.77 5.61 10.60
N ASP A 142 17.34 5.37 11.78
CA ASP A 142 16.93 4.29 12.69
C ASP A 142 15.51 4.48 13.24
N LEU A 143 14.99 5.71 13.33
CA LEU A 143 13.59 5.93 13.73
C LEU A 143 12.61 5.56 12.63
N ILE A 144 13.01 5.73 11.38
CA ILE A 144 12.16 5.46 10.20
C ILE A 144 12.20 3.97 9.83
N HIS A 145 13.34 3.30 10.03
CA HIS A 145 13.59 1.94 9.55
C HIS A 145 13.86 0.91 10.66
N GLY A 146 14.09 1.33 11.90
CA GLY A 146 14.49 0.47 13.02
C GLY A 146 13.38 -0.35 13.67
N GLY A 147 12.13 -0.21 13.20
CA GLY A 147 11.01 -1.03 13.63
C GLY A 147 10.07 -0.37 14.64
N PRO A 148 9.32 -1.17 15.41
CA PRO A 148 8.32 -0.66 16.34
C PRO A 148 8.91 0.31 17.37
N ILE A 149 8.32 1.50 17.46
CA ILE A 149 8.72 2.52 18.42
C ILE A 149 8.08 2.20 19.78
N SER A 150 8.92 1.97 20.78
CA SER A 150 8.47 1.65 22.14
C SER A 150 8.85 2.71 23.17
N ASP A 151 9.87 3.51 22.90
CA ASP A 151 10.29 4.55 23.81
C ASP A 151 9.54 5.89 23.56
N PRO A 152 9.20 6.63 24.63
CA PRO A 152 8.43 7.87 24.49
C PRO A 152 9.13 9.00 23.74
N ASP A 153 10.47 9.04 23.73
CA ASP A 153 11.24 10.12 23.09
C ASP A 153 11.24 9.98 21.57
N SER A 154 11.47 8.76 21.08
CA SER A 154 11.31 8.41 19.67
C SER A 154 9.88 8.62 19.19
N ARG A 155 8.89 8.27 20.03
CA ARG A 155 7.48 8.51 19.69
C ARG A 155 7.19 9.99 19.54
N ARG A 156 7.58 10.82 20.51
CA ARG A 156 7.46 12.28 20.40
C ARG A 156 8.15 12.81 19.15
N SER A 157 9.36 12.35 18.85
CA SER A 157 10.12 12.79 17.67
C SER A 157 9.38 12.49 16.37
N ILE A 158 8.74 11.32 16.28
CA ILE A 158 7.94 10.96 15.11
C ILE A 158 6.65 11.78 15.05
N GLU A 159 5.98 12.02 16.17
CA GLU A 159 4.75 12.82 16.21
C GLU A 159 4.98 14.31 15.80
N GLU A 160 6.24 14.76 15.76
CA GLU A 160 6.62 16.09 15.24
C GLU A 160 6.77 16.16 13.71
N HIS A 161 6.81 15.04 12.98
CA HIS A 161 7.04 15.08 11.53
C HIS A 161 6.01 15.91 10.73
N PRO A 162 4.73 16.06 11.13
CA PRO A 162 3.82 16.95 10.40
C PRO A 162 4.26 18.42 10.51
N ARG A 163 4.85 18.83 11.65
CA ARG A 163 5.45 20.16 11.82
C ARG A 163 6.70 20.32 10.95
N HIS A 164 7.51 19.27 10.82
CA HIS A 164 8.63 19.26 9.89
C HIS A 164 8.14 19.44 8.44
N THR A 165 7.09 18.72 8.02
CA THR A 165 6.50 18.89 6.69
C THR A 165 6.10 20.34 6.45
N LEU A 166 5.37 20.97 7.38
CA LEU A 166 4.98 22.38 7.22
C LEU A 166 6.19 23.30 7.03
N ARG A 167 7.27 23.10 7.80
CA ARG A 167 8.51 23.86 7.63
C ARG A 167 9.09 23.70 6.22
N ARG A 168 9.15 22.46 5.69
CA ARG A 168 9.68 22.20 4.34
C ARG A 168 8.80 22.80 3.24
N LEU A 169 7.51 23.03 3.51
CA LEU A 169 6.55 23.63 2.58
C LEU A 169 6.43 25.17 2.71
N GLU A 170 7.09 25.82 3.67
CA GLU A 170 6.99 27.28 3.88
C GLU A 170 7.27 28.11 2.60
N PRO A 171 8.25 27.76 1.72
CA PRO A 171 8.46 28.51 0.49
C PRO A 171 7.32 28.44 -0.53
N LEU A 172 6.37 27.52 -0.35
CA LEU A 172 5.19 27.35 -1.20
C LEU A 172 3.95 28.08 -0.66
N LYS A 173 4.08 28.80 0.45
CA LYS A 173 2.99 29.60 1.01
C LYS A 173 2.44 30.58 -0.03
N GLY A 174 1.12 30.57 -0.20
CA GLY A 174 0.43 31.36 -1.24
C GLY A 174 0.51 30.77 -2.67
N THR A 175 1.26 29.69 -2.88
CA THR A 175 1.25 28.88 -4.11
C THR A 175 0.28 27.70 -3.98
N ILE A 176 0.31 27.03 -2.82
CA ILE A 176 -0.60 25.94 -2.49
C ILE A 176 -1.80 26.50 -1.72
N PRO A 177 -3.05 26.05 -1.99
CA PRO A 177 -4.20 26.41 -1.17
C PRO A 177 -3.98 26.02 0.30
N ASP A 178 -4.23 26.97 1.21
CA ASP A 178 -4.00 26.80 2.65
C ASP A 178 -4.76 25.59 3.23
N GLU A 179 -5.95 25.28 2.70
CA GLU A 179 -6.74 24.14 3.15
C GLU A 179 -6.03 22.79 2.92
N MET A 180 -5.22 22.70 1.87
CA MET A 180 -4.52 21.46 1.54
C MET A 180 -3.21 21.32 2.33
N ILE A 181 -2.51 22.42 2.58
CA ILE A 181 -1.39 22.44 3.54
C ILE A 181 -1.89 22.03 4.92
N LYS A 182 -3.05 22.57 5.34
CA LYS A 182 -3.69 22.20 6.60
C LYS A 182 -4.08 20.71 6.61
N ALA A 183 -4.56 20.16 5.51
CA ALA A 183 -4.92 18.73 5.43
C ALA A 183 -3.73 17.80 5.67
N VAL A 184 -2.56 18.12 5.11
CA VAL A 184 -1.32 17.37 5.38
C VAL A 184 -0.94 17.44 6.85
N TYR A 185 -1.01 18.63 7.46
CA TYR A 185 -0.71 18.78 8.89
C TYR A 185 -1.60 17.92 9.79
N GLN A 186 -2.81 17.61 9.32
CA GLN A 186 -3.86 16.90 10.06
C GLN A 186 -3.93 15.40 9.73
N GLU A 187 -3.00 14.85 8.97
CA GLU A 187 -3.01 13.47 8.50
C GLU A 187 -3.09 12.43 9.65
N HIS A 188 -2.55 12.77 10.82
CA HIS A 188 -2.52 11.91 12.01
C HIS A 188 -3.51 12.34 13.09
N GLU A 189 -4.28 13.39 12.84
CA GLU A 189 -5.40 13.76 13.70
C GLU A 189 -6.51 12.71 13.63
N ARG A 190 -7.36 12.66 14.65
CA ARG A 190 -8.47 11.69 14.75
C ARG A 190 -9.72 12.40 15.21
N ILE A 191 -10.89 11.98 14.72
CA ILE A 191 -12.15 12.67 15.00
C ILE A 191 -12.46 12.76 16.50
N ASP A 192 -12.04 11.79 17.29
CA ASP A 192 -12.20 11.74 18.74
C ASP A 192 -11.16 12.59 19.51
N GLY A 193 -10.24 13.26 18.79
CA GLY A 193 -9.17 14.08 19.37
C GLY A 193 -7.98 13.25 19.89
N SER A 194 -7.94 11.94 19.65
CA SER A 194 -6.83 11.09 20.12
C SER A 194 -5.58 11.17 19.24
N GLY A 195 -5.62 11.97 18.18
CA GLY A 195 -4.55 12.09 17.20
C GLY A 195 -3.44 13.07 17.60
N TYR A 196 -2.57 13.35 16.65
CA TYR A 196 -1.45 14.28 16.79
C TYR A 196 -1.29 15.06 15.46
N PRO A 197 -0.62 16.23 15.45
CA PRO A 197 0.22 16.80 16.51
C PRO A 197 -0.47 17.74 17.50
N GLU A 198 -1.72 18.15 17.25
CA GLU A 198 -2.47 19.09 18.11
C GLU A 198 -3.63 18.42 18.87
N GLY A 199 -4.06 17.22 18.47
CA GLY A 199 -5.22 16.55 19.05
C GLY A 199 -6.54 17.17 18.59
N MET A 200 -6.58 17.66 17.34
CA MET A 200 -7.77 18.26 16.73
C MET A 200 -8.87 17.21 16.57
N GLY A 201 -10.12 17.61 16.83
CA GLY A 201 -11.27 16.71 16.75
C GLY A 201 -12.36 17.17 15.77
N GLY A 202 -13.22 16.23 15.35
CA GLY A 202 -14.45 16.50 14.61
C GLY A 202 -14.29 17.42 13.39
N GLU A 203 -14.85 18.62 13.49
CA GLU A 203 -14.92 19.61 12.41
C GLU A 203 -13.67 20.51 12.30
N GLU A 204 -12.72 20.39 13.25
CA GLU A 204 -11.43 21.10 13.14
C GLU A 204 -10.55 20.49 12.04
N ILE A 205 -10.75 19.20 11.78
CA ILE A 205 -10.11 18.43 10.72
C ILE A 205 -10.79 18.75 9.38
N THR A 206 -10.02 19.19 8.40
CA THR A 206 -10.54 19.52 7.07
C THR A 206 -11.13 18.28 6.37
N PRO A 207 -12.07 18.46 5.42
CA PRO A 207 -12.57 17.35 4.61
C PRO A 207 -11.44 16.55 3.94
N LEU A 208 -10.41 17.24 3.42
CA LEU A 208 -9.25 16.58 2.82
C LEU A 208 -8.38 15.87 3.87
N GLY A 209 -8.21 16.44 5.07
CA GLY A 209 -7.51 15.78 6.18
C GLY A 209 -8.18 14.45 6.57
N LYS A 210 -9.52 14.44 6.67
CA LYS A 210 -10.30 13.21 6.92
C LYS A 210 -10.10 12.17 5.81
N ILE A 211 -9.92 12.57 4.55
CA ILE A 211 -9.62 11.68 3.42
C ILE A 211 -8.22 11.10 3.51
N ILE A 212 -7.22 11.95 3.77
CA ILE A 212 -5.82 11.54 3.93
C ILE A 212 -5.69 10.51 5.06
N GLN A 213 -6.35 10.71 6.20
CA GLN A 213 -6.36 9.76 7.32
C GLN A 213 -6.81 8.35 6.93
N VAL A 214 -7.85 8.23 6.10
CA VAL A 214 -8.36 6.92 5.66
C VAL A 214 -7.41 6.27 4.65
N ALA A 215 -6.88 7.06 3.71
CA ALA A 215 -5.92 6.57 2.72
C ALA A 215 -4.59 6.13 3.36
N ASP A 216 -4.07 6.94 4.30
CA ASP A 216 -2.89 6.63 5.10
C ASP A 216 -3.06 5.34 5.89
N LEU A 217 -4.14 5.23 6.68
CA LEU A 217 -4.38 4.04 7.47
C LEU A 217 -4.45 2.79 6.60
N PHE A 218 -5.18 2.84 5.48
CA PHE A 218 -5.29 1.71 4.57
C PHE A 218 -3.93 1.31 3.98
N GLU A 219 -3.18 2.26 3.43
CA GLU A 219 -1.85 1.99 2.87
C GLU A 219 -0.96 1.40 3.97
N ALA A 220 -0.87 2.07 5.12
CA ALA A 220 0.09 1.76 6.16
C ALA A 220 -0.11 0.37 6.78
N ILE A 221 -1.33 -0.16 6.80
CA ILE A 221 -1.62 -1.51 7.31
C ILE A 221 -1.57 -2.61 6.24
N THR A 222 -1.81 -2.27 4.97
CA THR A 222 -1.79 -3.24 3.85
C THR A 222 -0.42 -3.39 3.20
N HIS A 223 0.43 -2.36 3.24
CA HIS A 223 1.70 -2.39 2.53
C HIS A 223 2.81 -3.06 3.36
N PRO A 224 3.68 -3.87 2.72
CA PRO A 224 4.85 -4.43 3.37
C PRO A 224 5.78 -3.34 3.91
N ARG A 225 6.26 -3.52 5.15
CA ARG A 225 7.30 -2.68 5.74
C ARG A 225 8.48 -3.54 6.16
N PRO A 226 9.75 -3.11 5.99
CA PRO A 226 10.92 -3.96 6.21
C PRO A 226 11.00 -4.62 7.59
N TYR A 227 10.48 -3.93 8.61
CA TYR A 227 10.47 -4.38 10.00
C TYR A 227 9.20 -5.13 10.41
N ARG A 228 8.23 -5.29 9.51
CA ARG A 228 6.94 -5.94 9.80
C ARG A 228 6.86 -7.27 9.06
N GLU A 229 6.88 -8.36 9.83
CA GLU A 229 6.85 -9.72 9.26
C GLU A 229 5.60 -10.02 8.43
N LYS A 230 4.45 -9.42 8.78
CA LYS A 230 3.18 -9.59 8.07
C LYS A 230 2.40 -8.28 8.02
N HIS A 231 1.97 -7.89 6.83
CA HIS A 231 0.96 -6.85 6.63
C HIS A 231 -0.45 -7.45 6.69
N MET A 232 -1.47 -6.62 6.89
CA MET A 232 -2.85 -7.07 6.88
C MET A 232 -3.30 -7.31 5.44
N GLU A 233 -4.04 -8.40 5.24
CA GLU A 233 -4.75 -8.63 4.00
C GLU A 233 -5.78 -7.51 3.75
N PRO A 234 -5.94 -7.00 2.52
CA PRO A 234 -6.89 -5.94 2.19
C PRO A 234 -8.28 -6.03 2.84
N PHE A 235 -8.91 -7.21 2.88
CA PHE A 235 -10.21 -7.40 3.53
C PHE A 235 -10.14 -7.16 5.05
N GLU A 236 -9.08 -7.62 5.71
CA GLU A 236 -8.85 -7.38 7.14
C GLU A 236 -8.60 -5.90 7.41
N ALA A 237 -7.83 -5.23 6.55
CA ALA A 237 -7.61 -3.80 6.60
C ALA A 237 -8.92 -3.00 6.48
N MET A 238 -9.80 -3.38 5.55
CA MET A 238 -11.14 -2.77 5.43
C MET A 238 -11.99 -2.99 6.69
N CYS A 239 -11.95 -4.19 7.27
CA CYS A 239 -12.64 -4.47 8.53
C CYS A 239 -12.09 -3.62 9.69
N HIS A 240 -10.78 -3.38 9.72
CA HIS A 240 -10.13 -2.50 10.68
C HIS A 240 -10.60 -1.05 10.51
N ILE A 241 -10.60 -0.52 9.29
CA ILE A 241 -11.08 0.84 8.99
C ILE A 241 -12.54 1.03 9.42
N VAL A 242 -13.42 0.05 9.17
CA VAL A 242 -14.82 0.10 9.63
C VAL A 242 -14.92 0.11 11.16
N ARG A 243 -13.99 -0.57 11.86
CA ARG A 243 -13.92 -0.55 13.33
C ARG A 243 -13.50 0.83 13.83
N GLU A 244 -12.53 1.48 13.21
CA GLU A 244 -12.12 2.85 13.57
C GLU A 244 -13.26 3.86 13.47
N VAL A 245 -14.17 3.70 12.50
CA VAL A 245 -15.41 4.51 12.43
C VAL A 245 -16.31 4.26 13.64
N LYS A 246 -16.45 2.99 14.08
CA LYS A 246 -17.24 2.64 15.27
C LYS A 246 -16.62 3.21 16.56
N GLU A 247 -15.30 3.28 16.60
CA GLU A 247 -14.53 3.85 17.71
C GLU A 247 -14.52 5.39 17.68
N GLY A 248 -15.04 6.01 16.62
CA GLY A 248 -15.16 7.46 16.49
C GLY A 248 -13.89 8.16 16.02
N ARG A 249 -12.90 7.40 15.50
CA ARG A 249 -11.60 7.97 15.06
C ARG A 249 -11.58 8.44 13.61
N LEU A 250 -12.42 7.85 12.75
CA LEU A 250 -12.51 8.15 11.32
C LEU A 250 -13.90 8.62 10.90
N ASP A 251 -13.95 9.44 9.84
CA ASP A 251 -15.20 9.96 9.30
C ASP A 251 -15.99 8.86 8.59
N ARG A 252 -17.26 8.70 8.97
CA ARG A 252 -18.13 7.67 8.42
C ARG A 252 -18.39 7.85 6.92
N GLU A 253 -18.63 9.07 6.46
CA GLU A 253 -18.96 9.30 5.05
C GLU A 253 -17.72 9.10 4.19
N VAL A 254 -16.55 9.56 4.64
CA VAL A 254 -15.29 9.31 3.94
C VAL A 254 -15.01 7.81 3.82
N VAL A 255 -15.11 7.05 4.92
CA VAL A 255 -14.88 5.59 4.89
C VAL A 255 -15.88 4.89 3.98
N LYS A 256 -17.14 5.31 3.97
CA LYS A 256 -18.14 4.76 3.05
C LYS A 256 -17.74 4.98 1.58
N ARG A 257 -17.30 6.20 1.22
CA ARG A 257 -16.83 6.50 -0.14
C ARG A 257 -15.57 5.74 -0.50
N PHE A 258 -14.67 5.60 0.46
CA PHE A 258 -13.48 4.78 0.30
C PHE A 258 -13.85 3.33 -0.03
N ILE A 259 -14.79 2.72 0.70
CA ILE A 259 -15.27 1.36 0.42
C ILE A 259 -16.01 1.28 -0.92
N ASP A 260 -16.79 2.28 -1.30
CA ASP A 260 -17.47 2.32 -2.61
C ASP A 260 -16.48 2.36 -3.78
N LEU A 261 -15.34 3.03 -3.60
CA LEU A 261 -14.27 3.16 -4.59
C LEU A 261 -13.35 1.93 -4.62
N VAL A 262 -12.87 1.53 -3.44
CA VAL A 262 -11.80 0.55 -3.28
C VAL A 262 -12.35 -0.86 -3.09
N SER A 263 -13.63 -1.04 -2.76
CA SER A 263 -14.30 -2.32 -2.46
C SER A 263 -13.82 -2.98 -1.17
N MET A 264 -14.63 -3.88 -0.58
CA MET A 264 -14.17 -4.69 0.57
C MET A 264 -13.11 -5.71 0.15
N TYR A 265 -13.14 -6.09 -1.12
CA TYR A 265 -12.08 -6.85 -1.80
C TYR A 265 -11.55 -5.98 -2.95
N PRO A 266 -10.46 -5.24 -2.71
CA PRO A 266 -9.91 -4.33 -3.69
C PRO A 266 -9.33 -5.05 -4.91
N VAL A 267 -9.32 -4.36 -6.05
CA VAL A 267 -8.72 -4.88 -7.29
C VAL A 267 -7.27 -5.27 -7.03
N GLY A 268 -6.89 -6.49 -7.38
CA GLY A 268 -5.61 -7.07 -7.02
C GLY A 268 -5.68 -8.11 -5.90
N SER A 269 -6.76 -8.14 -5.12
CA SER A 269 -6.96 -9.15 -4.07
C SER A 269 -7.17 -10.54 -4.66
N PHE A 270 -6.58 -11.56 -4.04
CA PHE A 270 -6.85 -12.97 -4.36
C PHE A 270 -7.92 -13.51 -3.41
N VAL A 271 -8.88 -14.26 -3.96
CA VAL A 271 -10.07 -14.73 -3.23
C VAL A 271 -10.42 -16.16 -3.57
N GLU A 272 -10.90 -16.91 -2.57
CA GLU A 272 -11.54 -18.21 -2.75
C GLU A 272 -13.06 -18.00 -2.83
N LEU A 273 -13.69 -18.49 -3.90
CA LEU A 273 -15.14 -18.51 -4.07
C LEU A 273 -15.78 -19.66 -3.29
N SER A 274 -17.09 -19.57 -3.07
CA SER A 274 -17.87 -20.56 -2.32
C SER A 274 -17.87 -21.99 -2.91
N ASP A 275 -17.46 -22.15 -4.16
CA ASP A 275 -17.29 -23.44 -4.83
C ASP A 275 -15.83 -23.93 -4.87
N GLY A 276 -14.92 -23.26 -4.15
CA GLY A 276 -13.52 -23.63 -4.00
C GLY A 276 -12.61 -23.11 -5.13
N ARG A 277 -13.14 -22.44 -6.15
CA ARG A 277 -12.30 -21.79 -7.16
C ARG A 277 -11.56 -20.60 -6.56
N ILE A 278 -10.31 -20.40 -6.97
CA ILE A 278 -9.51 -19.23 -6.59
C ILE A 278 -9.43 -18.28 -7.79
N GLY A 279 -9.45 -16.99 -7.51
CA GLY A 279 -9.38 -15.96 -8.53
C GLY A 279 -8.86 -14.63 -8.01
N LYS A 280 -8.46 -13.77 -8.93
CA LYS A 280 -8.03 -12.40 -8.66
C LYS A 280 -9.19 -11.43 -8.92
N VAL A 281 -9.42 -10.51 -8.00
CA VAL A 281 -10.36 -9.39 -8.20
C VAL A 281 -9.80 -8.48 -9.29
N ILE A 282 -10.54 -8.31 -10.38
CA ILE A 282 -10.10 -7.49 -11.53
C ILE A 282 -10.88 -6.19 -11.67
N SER A 283 -12.05 -6.04 -11.02
CA SER A 283 -12.82 -4.81 -11.03
C SER A 283 -13.78 -4.76 -9.83
N ALA A 284 -13.90 -3.59 -9.23
CA ALA A 284 -14.83 -3.31 -8.13
C ALA A 284 -16.24 -2.99 -8.67
N THR A 285 -17.27 -3.34 -7.90
CA THR A 285 -18.65 -3.04 -8.24
C THR A 285 -19.18 -1.91 -7.36
N LYS A 286 -19.46 -0.76 -7.97
CA LYS A 286 -19.96 0.42 -7.27
C LYS A 286 -21.23 0.11 -6.49
N GLY A 287 -21.24 0.40 -5.19
CA GLY A 287 -22.37 0.15 -4.29
C GLY A 287 -22.59 -1.32 -3.91
N ALA A 288 -21.74 -2.24 -4.37
CA ALA A 288 -21.80 -3.66 -4.02
C ALA A 288 -20.39 -4.19 -3.66
N PRO A 289 -19.80 -3.74 -2.54
CA PRO A 289 -18.38 -3.95 -2.23
C PRO A 289 -18.00 -5.42 -1.93
N PHE A 290 -18.98 -6.33 -1.82
CA PHE A 290 -18.76 -7.77 -1.67
C PHE A 290 -19.00 -8.56 -2.97
N ARG A 291 -19.32 -7.87 -4.08
CA ARG A 291 -19.69 -8.48 -5.36
C ARG A 291 -18.80 -7.99 -6.51
N PRO A 292 -17.46 -8.07 -6.40
CA PRO A 292 -16.57 -7.68 -7.49
C PRO A 292 -16.64 -8.65 -8.68
N ARG A 293 -15.96 -8.28 -9.78
CA ARG A 293 -15.63 -9.20 -10.88
C ARG A 293 -14.31 -9.91 -10.58
N VAL A 294 -14.30 -11.23 -10.72
CA VAL A 294 -13.17 -12.11 -10.37
C VAL A 294 -12.72 -12.88 -11.60
N ALA A 295 -11.45 -12.75 -11.97
CA ALA A 295 -10.81 -13.61 -12.96
C ALA A 295 -10.35 -14.90 -12.27
N VAL A 296 -10.86 -16.05 -12.73
CA VAL A 296 -10.53 -17.36 -12.13
C VAL A 296 -9.15 -17.79 -12.60
N GLU A 297 -8.31 -18.25 -11.67
CA GLU A 297 -6.95 -18.66 -12.00
C GLU A 297 -6.89 -19.90 -12.89
N GLY A 298 -5.90 -19.93 -13.78
CA GLY A 298 -5.73 -21.00 -14.77
C GLY A 298 -6.84 -21.07 -15.82
N LYS A 299 -7.74 -20.08 -15.87
CA LYS A 299 -8.88 -20.03 -16.80
C LYS A 299 -9.01 -18.66 -17.44
N THR A 300 -9.69 -18.61 -18.59
CA THR A 300 -10.12 -17.35 -19.23
C THR A 300 -11.47 -16.85 -18.68
N GLU A 301 -12.00 -17.52 -17.65
CA GLU A 301 -13.30 -17.22 -17.06
C GLU A 301 -13.23 -15.99 -16.16
N ILE A 302 -14.08 -15.01 -16.44
CA ILE A 302 -14.35 -13.89 -15.55
C ILE A 302 -15.76 -14.07 -14.99
N ILE A 303 -15.87 -14.08 -13.67
CA ILE A 303 -17.13 -14.20 -12.94
C ILE A 303 -17.53 -12.83 -12.43
N ASP A 304 -18.69 -12.34 -12.88
CA ASP A 304 -19.35 -11.21 -12.24
C ASP A 304 -20.24 -11.74 -11.09
N LEU A 305 -19.85 -11.42 -9.85
CA LEU A 305 -20.60 -11.87 -8.67
C LEU A 305 -21.95 -11.18 -8.51
N MET A 306 -22.22 -10.08 -9.23
CA MET A 306 -23.57 -9.50 -9.31
C MET A 306 -24.52 -10.38 -10.13
N GLU A 307 -24.02 -11.03 -11.19
CA GLU A 307 -24.81 -11.91 -12.06
C GLU A 307 -24.90 -13.35 -11.53
N ARG A 308 -24.06 -13.69 -10.53
CA ARG A 308 -23.99 -15.02 -9.89
C ARG A 308 -24.32 -14.95 -8.41
N PRO A 309 -25.60 -14.80 -8.03
CA PRO A 309 -26.02 -14.70 -6.63
C PRO A 309 -25.71 -15.97 -5.82
N ASP A 310 -25.57 -17.11 -6.49
CA ASP A 310 -25.20 -18.42 -5.94
C ASP A 310 -23.72 -18.51 -5.52
N LEU A 311 -22.87 -17.64 -6.06
CA LEU A 311 -21.46 -17.54 -5.71
C LEU A 311 -21.21 -16.35 -4.78
N TYR A 312 -20.30 -16.55 -3.83
CA TYR A 312 -19.80 -15.49 -2.95
C TYR A 312 -18.33 -15.73 -2.63
N ILE A 313 -17.64 -14.66 -2.19
CA ILE A 313 -16.27 -14.78 -1.71
C ILE A 313 -16.30 -15.43 -0.32
N ARG A 314 -15.70 -16.62 -0.22
CA ARG A 314 -15.61 -17.37 1.03
C ARG A 314 -14.55 -16.77 1.95
N ARG A 315 -13.39 -16.40 1.39
CA ARG A 315 -12.28 -15.77 2.11
C ARG A 315 -11.29 -15.12 1.13
N GLN A 316 -10.51 -14.17 1.63
CA GLN A 316 -9.29 -13.71 0.98
C GLN A 316 -8.17 -14.75 1.14
N THR A 317 -7.30 -14.85 0.13
CA THR A 317 -6.17 -15.76 0.08
C THR A 317 -4.90 -15.00 -0.30
N SER A 318 -3.74 -15.42 0.22
CA SER A 318 -2.46 -14.74 -0.01
C SER A 318 -1.68 -15.28 -1.22
N THR A 319 -2.27 -16.18 -2.01
CA THR A 319 -1.53 -16.93 -3.04
C THR A 319 -2.41 -17.13 -4.28
N PRO A 320 -1.83 -17.00 -5.48
CA PRO A 320 -2.25 -17.79 -6.63
C PRO A 320 -2.27 -19.27 -6.24
N ALA A 321 -3.31 -20.01 -6.63
CA ALA A 321 -3.33 -21.46 -6.46
C ALA A 321 -2.13 -22.06 -7.23
N LEU A 322 -1.19 -22.64 -6.49
CA LEU A 322 -0.16 -23.54 -7.03
C LEU A 322 -0.81 -24.79 -7.65
#